data_AF-A0A7H0I586-F1
#
_entry.id   AF-A0A7H0I586-F1
#
_cell.length_a   1.000
_cell.length_b   1.000
_cell.length_c   1.000
_cell.angle_alpha   90.00
_cell.angle_beta   90.00
_cell.angle_gamma   90.00
#
_symmetry.space_group_name_H-M   'P 1'
#
loop_
_entity.id
_entity.type
_entity.pdbx_description
1 polymer ?
#
loop_
_entity_poly.entity_id
_entity_poly.type
_entity_poly.pdbx_seq_one_letter_code
_entity_poly.pdbx_strand_id
1 'polypeptide(L)'
;MIYTLVCDWADITTSLMDNRFAVVTEADSYEEAQQKAARAILARFPEATEFETEDSLWESETGAVTLLALYGDRTADLVDRTEYDILHA
;
A
#
# COMPACT_ATOMS: atom_id res chain seq x y z
N MET A 1 5.85 16.12 -1.82
CA MET A 1 4.41 16.23 -1.46
C MET A 1 4.01 14.98 -0.69
N ILE A 2 3.07 15.05 0.26
CA ILE A 2 2.64 13.84 0.98
C ILE A 2 1.45 13.20 0.27
N TYR A 3 1.53 11.89 0.07
CA TYR A 3 0.46 11.04 -0.43
C TYR A 3 0.08 10.02 0.63
N THR A 4 -1.21 9.76 0.77
CA THR A 4 -1.73 8.60 1.50
C THR A 4 -2.42 7.67 0.50
N LEU A 5 -1.90 6.47 0.33
CA LEU A 5 -2.44 5.43 -0.54
C LEU A 5 -3.17 4.40 0.33
N VAL A 6 -4.46 4.22 0.13
CA VAL A 6 -5.23 3.14 0.76
C VAL A 6 -5.24 1.97 -0.21
N CYS A 7 -4.77 0.83 0.26
CA CYS A 7 -4.51 -0.33 -0.56
C CYS A 7 -5.15 -1.60 0.02
N ASP A 8 -5.26 -2.59 -0.85
CA ASP A 8 -5.70 -3.94 -0.53
C ASP A 8 -4.90 -4.92 -1.39
N TRP A 9 -4.98 -6.21 -1.08
CA TRP A 9 -4.40 -7.26 -1.91
C TRP A 9 -5.30 -7.53 -3.12
N ALA A 10 -4.68 -7.79 -4.28
CA ALA A 10 -5.39 -8.13 -5.51
C ALA A 10 -6.06 -9.52 -5.41
N ASP A 11 -5.40 -10.46 -4.74
CA ASP A 11 -5.96 -11.79 -4.44
C ASP A 11 -7.00 -11.69 -3.32
N ILE A 12 -8.24 -12.06 -3.64
CA ILE A 12 -9.37 -12.04 -2.72
C ILE A 12 -9.18 -12.97 -1.52
N THR A 13 -8.44 -14.06 -1.67
CA THR A 13 -8.17 -15.00 -0.58
C THR A 13 -7.21 -14.41 0.43
N THR A 14 -6.20 -13.66 -0.03
CA THR A 14 -5.27 -12.88 0.80
C THR A 14 -5.95 -11.64 1.39
N SER A 15 -6.77 -10.92 0.61
CA SER A 15 -7.52 -9.72 1.06
C SER A 15 -8.49 -10.00 2.21
N LEU A 16 -9.11 -11.19 2.24
CA LEU A 16 -10.01 -11.59 3.33
C LEU A 16 -9.29 -12.07 4.60
N MET A 17 -7.99 -12.38 4.51
CA MET A 17 -7.19 -12.92 5.60
C MET A 17 -6.17 -11.91 6.16
N ASP A 18 -5.70 -10.98 5.34
CA ASP A 18 -4.66 -10.01 5.68
C ASP A 18 -5.10 -8.57 5.44
N ASN A 19 -5.07 -7.83 6.54
CA ASN A 19 -5.51 -6.45 6.74
C ASN A 19 -5.27 -5.53 5.54
N ARG A 20 -6.29 -4.75 5.16
CA ARG A 20 -6.09 -3.56 4.34
C ARG A 20 -4.96 -2.72 4.93
N PHE A 21 -4.21 -2.05 4.07
CA PHE A 21 -3.09 -1.24 4.51
C PHE A 21 -3.15 0.14 3.86
N ALA A 22 -2.62 1.11 4.57
CA ALA A 22 -2.44 2.45 4.05
C ALA A 22 -0.97 2.81 4.08
N VAL A 23 -0.47 3.41 3.01
CA VAL A 23 0.92 3.85 2.91
C VAL A 23 0.97 5.37 2.83
N VAL A 24 1.67 5.98 3.78
CA VAL A 24 1.94 7.42 3.78
C VAL A 24 3.36 7.64 3.29
N THR A 25 3.52 8.41 2.21
CA THR A 25 4.83 8.64 1.60
C THR A 25 4.99 10.07 1.12
N GLU A 26 6.22 10.57 1.20
CA GLU A 26 6.59 11.84 0.58
C GLU A 26 7.21 11.60 -0.81
N ALA A 27 6.59 12.18 -1.85
CA ALA A 27 7.02 12.05 -3.24
C ALA A 27 6.72 13.32 -4.05
N ASP A 28 7.47 13.53 -5.14
CA ASP A 28 7.27 14.63 -6.06
C ASP A 28 6.22 14.30 -7.14
N SER A 29 5.87 13.03 -7.30
CA SER A 29 4.81 12.57 -8.21
C SER A 29 4.06 11.36 -7.63
N TYR A 30 2.91 11.06 -8.23
CA TYR A 30 2.13 9.86 -7.88
C TYR A 30 2.87 8.56 -8.25
N GLU A 31 3.58 8.56 -9.37
CA GLU A 31 4.39 7.41 -9.81
C GLU A 31 5.53 7.12 -8.82
N GLU A 32 6.24 8.16 -8.36
CA GLU A 32 7.26 8.01 -7.33
C GLU A 32 6.63 7.55 -5.99
N ALA A 33 5.44 8.05 -5.64
CA ALA A 33 4.71 7.59 -4.46
C ALA A 33 4.39 6.10 -4.53
N GLN A 34 3.95 5.59 -5.69
CA GLN A 34 3.68 4.17 -5.89
C GLN A 34 4.94 3.30 -5.80
N GLN A 35 6.09 3.76 -6.32
CA GLN A 35 7.35 3.04 -6.19
C GLN A 35 7.81 2.94 -4.72
N LYS A 36 7.78 4.06 -3.98
CA LYS A 36 8.13 4.06 -2.56
C LYS A 36 7.16 3.19 -1.75
N ALA A 37 5.87 3.28 -2.05
CA ALA A 37 4.87 2.47 -1.39
C ALA A 37 5.08 0.97 -1.66
N ALA A 38 5.40 0.58 -2.89
CA ALA A 38 5.67 -0.82 -3.22
C ALA A 38 6.82 -1.39 -2.40
N ARG A 39 7.91 -0.63 -2.26
CA ARG A 39 9.05 -1.00 -1.42
C ARG A 39 8.63 -1.19 0.04
N ALA A 40 7.85 -0.26 0.60
CA ALA A 40 7.42 -0.33 1.99
C ALA A 40 6.46 -1.51 2.24
N ILE A 41 5.58 -1.81 1.30
CA ILE A 41 4.68 -2.97 1.36
C ILE A 41 5.51 -4.26 1.37
N LEU A 42 6.42 -4.45 0.42
CA LEU A 42 7.24 -5.65 0.33
C LEU A 42 8.20 -5.83 1.52
N ALA A 43 8.67 -4.73 2.13
CA ALA A 43 9.45 -4.78 3.36
C ALA A 43 8.60 -5.21 4.57
N ARG A 44 7.31 -4.84 4.59
CA ARG A 44 6.36 -5.18 5.67
C ARG A 44 5.83 -6.61 5.56
N PHE A 45 5.66 -7.09 4.33
CA PHE A 45 5.10 -8.39 3.97
C PHE A 45 6.13 -9.19 3.16
N PRO A 46 7.21 -9.68 3.80
CA PRO A 46 8.31 -10.36 3.11
C PRO A 46 7.85 -11.63 2.38
N GLU A 47 6.79 -12.29 2.81
CA GLU A 47 6.15 -13.41 2.12
C GLU A 47 5.68 -13.06 0.71
N ALA A 48 5.28 -11.81 0.47
CA ALA A 48 4.89 -11.35 -0.86
C ALA A 48 6.10 -11.29 -1.82
N THR A 49 7.32 -11.16 -1.31
CA THR A 49 8.54 -11.08 -2.15
C THR A 49 8.89 -12.37 -2.86
N GLU A 50 8.28 -13.50 -2.49
CA GLU A 50 8.39 -14.75 -3.24
C GLU A 50 7.71 -14.68 -4.61
N PHE A 51 6.73 -13.79 -4.75
CA PHE A 51 5.87 -13.68 -5.92
C PHE A 51 5.93 -12.29 -6.59
N GLU A 52 6.26 -11.24 -5.82
CA GLU A 52 6.18 -9.86 -6.26
C GLU A 52 7.50 -9.09 -6.13
N THR A 53 7.68 -8.12 -7.02
CA THR A 53 8.74 -7.11 -6.96
C THR A 53 8.14 -5.70 -6.89
N GLU A 54 8.96 -4.69 -6.61
CA GLU A 54 8.51 -3.28 -6.62
C GLU A 54 7.84 -2.90 -7.95
N ASP A 55 8.29 -3.49 -9.06
CA ASP A 55 7.78 -3.22 -10.40
C ASP A 55 6.49 -4.00 -10.73
N SER A 56 6.31 -5.22 -10.20
CA SER A 56 5.15 -6.06 -10.51
C SER A 56 3.96 -5.86 -9.56
N LEU A 57 4.22 -5.29 -8.37
CA LEU A 57 3.25 -5.27 -7.27
C LEU A 57 1.89 -4.71 -7.67
N TRP A 58 1.84 -3.64 -8.49
CA TRP A 58 0.58 -2.97 -8.83
C TRP A 58 -0.16 -3.58 -10.03
N GLU A 59 0.49 -4.49 -10.76
CA GLU A 59 -0.02 -5.04 -12.02
C GLU A 59 -0.38 -6.52 -11.91
N SER A 60 0.06 -7.19 -10.83
CA SER A 60 -0.08 -8.63 -10.63
C SER A 60 -1.38 -9.02 -9.91
N GLU A 61 -1.89 -10.21 -10.23
CA GLU A 61 -3.06 -10.81 -9.56
C GLU A 61 -2.78 -11.20 -8.10
N THR A 62 -1.51 -11.38 -7.74
CA THR A 62 -1.04 -11.65 -6.37
C THR A 62 -0.47 -10.43 -5.66
N GLY A 63 -0.47 -9.28 -6.34
CA GLY A 63 0.07 -8.02 -5.85
C GLY A 63 -0.93 -7.19 -5.06
N ALA A 64 -0.77 -5.87 -5.10
CA ALA A 64 -1.62 -4.91 -4.38
C ALA A 64 -2.41 -4.03 -5.36
N VAL A 65 -3.58 -3.58 -4.92
CA VAL A 65 -4.39 -2.59 -5.62
C VAL A 65 -4.50 -1.31 -4.81
N THR A 66 -4.42 -0.16 -5.46
CA THR A 66 -4.74 1.12 -4.83
C THR A 66 -6.25 1.35 -4.89
N LEU A 67 -6.92 1.32 -3.74
CA LEU A 67 -8.36 1.61 -3.63
C LEU A 67 -8.64 3.11 -3.66
N LEU A 68 -7.74 3.90 -3.04
CA LEU A 68 -7.89 5.35 -2.93
C LEU A 68 -6.51 6.02 -2.79
N ALA A 69 -6.31 7.13 -3.49
CA ALA A 69 -5.13 7.97 -3.33
C ALA A 69 -5.54 9.38 -2.87
N LEU A 70 -4.97 9.83 -1.76
CA LEU A 70 -5.28 11.11 -1.14
C LEU A 70 -4.03 11.98 -1.03
N TYR A 71 -4.23 13.29 -1.18
CA TYR A 71 -3.20 14.27 -0.88
C TYR A 71 -3.17 14.60 0.61
N GLY A 72 -1.95 14.71 1.14
CA GLY A 72 -1.65 14.96 2.54
C GLY A 72 -1.55 13.67 3.37
N ASP A 73 -1.09 13.83 4.61
CA ASP A 73 -1.12 12.77 5.62
C ASP A 73 -2.54 12.59 6.14
N ARG A 74 -3.11 11.40 5.94
CA ARG A 74 -4.46 11.02 6.37
C ARG A 74 -4.45 9.95 7.46
N THR A 75 -3.32 9.73 8.10
CA THR A 75 -3.16 8.75 9.19
C THR A 75 -4.24 8.92 10.25
N ALA A 76 -4.47 10.16 10.72
CA ALA A 76 -5.48 10.43 11.75
C ALA A 76 -6.91 10.06 11.31
N ASP A 77 -7.26 10.29 10.04
CA ASP A 77 -8.57 9.96 9.48
C ASP A 77 -8.78 8.43 9.33
N LEU A 78 -7.68 7.67 9.23
CA LEU A 78 -7.65 6.22 9.03
C LEU A 78 -7.58 5.44 10.36
N VAL A 79 -6.87 5.95 11.36
CA VAL A 79 -6.73 5.34 12.69
C VAL A 79 -8.09 5.21 13.40
N ASP A 80 -8.96 6.21 13.25
CA ASP A 80 -10.32 6.18 13.80
C ASP A 80 -11.20 5.07 13.20
N ARG A 81 -10.76 4.41 12.12
CA ARG A 81 -11.50 3.31 11.46
C ARG A 81 -11.00 1.92 11.82
N THR A 82 -9.94 1.74 12.62
CA THR A 82 -9.43 0.44 13.14
C THR A 82 -9.14 -0.68 12.12
N GLU A 83 -9.20 -0.43 10.81
CA GLU A 83 -9.16 -1.47 9.76
C GLU A 83 -7.89 -1.45 8.89
N TYR A 84 -6.93 -0.56 9.16
CA TYR A 84 -5.75 -0.37 8.31
C TYR A 84 -4.43 -0.56 9.07
N ASP A 85 -3.51 -1.36 8.52
CA ASP A 85 -2.09 -1.28 8.90
C ASP A 85 -1.46 -0.06 8.23
N ILE A 86 -0.84 0.83 9.00
CA ILE A 86 -0.32 2.10 8.49
C ILE A 86 1.19 1.99 8.31
N LEU A 87 1.61 2.12 7.05
CA LEU A 87 2.99 2.04 6.62
C LEU A 87 3.52 3.43 6.28
N HIS A 88 4.79 3.67 6.60
CA HIS A 88 5.50 4.89 6.24
C HIS A 88 6.62 4.55 5.27
N ALA A 89 6.66 5.23 4.13
CA ALA A 89 7.60 4.97 3.02
C ALA A 89 8.40 6.21 2.63
#